data_AF-A0A962IVE5-F1
#
_entry.id   AF-A0A962IVE5-F1
#
_cell.length_a   1.000
_cell.length_b   1.000
_cell.length_c   1.000
_cell.angle_alpha   90.00
_cell.angle_beta   90.00
_cell.angle_gamma   90.00
#
_symmetry.space_group_name_H-M   'P 1'
#
loop_
_entity.id
_entity.type
_entity.pdbx_description
1 polymer ?
#
loop_
_entity_poly.entity_id
_entity_poly.type
_entity_poly.pdbx_seq_one_letter_code
_entity_poly.pdbx_strand_id
1 'polypeptide(L)'
;MSEFLTETEFLELQPELQAGKARLCIPRSISRDFFIRVSNSSVENTTGHSLRLKKFVIWTGVAIPPLMFIACAAHVINEFAWTATLLIPLLGIFWTIVTGLTGDRGNFLAGTVAMLLAVGIASLLPQAYAVILLLISLSLWLHRCVFFLAQHWLVQLLAQSYPAFDMLVEHIEIQRGQTDS
;
A
#
# COMPACT_ATOMS: atom_id res chain seq x y z
N MET A 1 14.48 18.69 -3.94
CA MET A 1 15.73 18.66 -3.17
C MET A 1 15.37 18.14 -1.79
N SER A 2 15.96 17.01 -1.37
CA SER A 2 15.85 16.51 0.00
C SER A 2 16.52 17.53 0.92
N GLU A 3 15.78 18.07 1.88
CA GLU A 3 16.32 18.97 2.90
C GLU A 3 16.99 18.08 3.95
N PHE A 4 18.33 18.08 3.99
CA PHE A 4 19.09 17.35 4.99
C PHE A 4 18.99 18.13 6.30
N LEU A 5 18.07 17.72 7.17
CA LEU A 5 17.86 18.34 8.48
C LEU A 5 18.81 17.72 9.49
N THR A 6 19.41 18.59 10.30
CA THR A 6 20.11 18.18 11.53
C THR A 6 19.11 17.74 12.60
N GLU A 7 19.58 17.00 13.61
CA GLU A 7 18.74 16.51 14.71
C GLU A 7 17.98 17.64 15.43
N THR A 8 18.63 18.78 15.61
CA THR A 8 18.03 20.00 16.17
C THR A 8 16.91 20.57 15.31
N GLU A 9 17.12 20.65 13.99
CA GLU A 9 16.10 21.16 13.06
C GLU A 9 14.92 20.18 12.94
N PHE A 10 15.17 18.87 13.08
CA PHE A 10 14.11 17.86 13.13
C PHE A 10 13.25 17.99 14.39
N LEU A 11 13.86 18.27 15.55
CA LEU A 11 13.11 18.52 16.80
C LEU A 11 12.23 19.77 16.69
N GLU A 12 12.69 20.80 15.97
CA GLU A 12 11.90 22.00 15.67
C GLU A 12 10.78 21.73 14.66
N LEU A 13 10.97 20.80 13.71
CA LEU A 13 9.96 20.40 12.73
C LEU A 13 8.86 19.50 13.34
N GLN A 14 9.19 18.72 14.37
CA GLN A 14 8.26 17.79 15.02
C GLN A 14 6.92 18.43 15.48
N PRO A 15 6.90 19.59 16.16
CA PRO A 15 5.65 20.25 16.52
C PRO A 15 4.88 20.75 15.28
N GLU A 16 5.54 21.11 14.18
CA GLU A 16 4.88 21.49 12.93
C GLU A 16 4.23 20.30 12.24
N LEU A 17 4.87 19.12 12.28
CA LEU A 17 4.30 17.86 11.81
C LEU A 17 3.08 17.45 12.63
N GLN A 18 3.14 17.59 13.96
CA GLN A 18 2.01 17.30 14.86
C GLN A 18 0.85 18.28 14.67
N ALA A 19 1.14 19.56 14.43
CA ALA A 19 0.15 20.59 14.15
C ALA A 19 -0.42 20.51 12.71
N GLY A 20 0.09 19.59 11.87
CA GLY A 20 -0.33 19.44 10.47
C GLY A 20 0.12 20.58 9.55
N LYS A 21 1.02 21.45 10.02
CA LYS A 21 1.62 22.56 9.26
C LYS A 21 2.70 22.07 8.29
N ALA A 22 3.29 20.92 8.57
CA ALA A 22 4.21 20.23 7.66
C ALA A 22 3.76 18.78 7.46
N ARG A 23 4.10 18.20 6.31
CA ARG A 23 3.86 16.78 5.99
C ARG A 23 5.12 16.15 5.42
N LEU A 24 5.46 14.96 5.91
CA LEU A 24 6.47 14.10 5.31
C LEU A 24 5.82 13.27 4.19
N CYS A 25 6.32 13.43 2.98
CA CYS A 25 5.86 12.74 1.79
C CYS A 25 6.92 11.73 1.37
N ILE A 26 6.54 10.45 1.30
CA ILE A 26 7.42 9.36 0.86
C ILE A 26 6.66 8.52 -0.15
N PRO A 27 7.33 8.08 -1.24
CA PRO A 27 6.73 7.16 -2.19
C PRO A 27 6.22 5.88 -1.51
N ARG A 28 5.05 5.41 -1.94
CA ARG A 28 4.40 4.24 -1.35
C ARG A 28 5.18 2.95 -1.64
N SER A 29 5.76 2.86 -2.83
CA SER A 29 6.66 1.78 -3.23
C SER A 29 7.83 1.62 -2.25
N ILE A 30 8.52 2.71 -1.92
CA ILE A 30 9.63 2.73 -0.96
C ILE A 30 9.13 2.33 0.43
N SER A 31 7.97 2.86 0.84
CA SER A 31 7.40 2.56 2.15
C SER A 31 7.12 1.07 2.33
N ARG A 32 6.52 0.44 1.32
CA ARG A 32 6.25 -1.00 1.32
C ARG A 32 7.56 -1.79 1.34
N ASP A 33 8.50 -1.43 0.48
CA ASP A 33 9.77 -2.14 0.36
C ASP A 33 10.61 -2.05 1.65
N PHE A 34 10.53 -0.94 2.40
CA PHE A 34 11.11 -0.84 3.74
C PHE A 34 10.60 -1.93 4.69
N PHE A 35 9.28 -2.11 4.77
CA PHE A 35 8.70 -3.12 5.67
C PHE A 35 8.96 -4.57 5.22
N ILE A 36 9.14 -4.81 3.91
CA ILE A 36 9.44 -6.14 3.37
C ILE A 36 10.92 -6.49 3.51
N ARG A 37 11.82 -5.55 3.19
CA ARG A 37 13.25 -5.83 3.00
C ARG A 37 14.11 -5.53 4.22
N VAL A 38 13.78 -4.49 5.00
CA VAL A 38 14.60 -4.13 6.16
C VAL A 38 14.33 -5.13 7.29
N SER A 39 15.37 -5.58 7.99
CA SER A 39 15.20 -6.51 9.11
C SER A 39 14.57 -5.81 10.33
N ASN A 40 13.75 -6.51 11.12
CA ASN A 40 13.20 -5.91 12.34
C ASN A 40 14.30 -5.59 13.36
N SER A 41 15.32 -6.43 13.47
CA SER A 41 16.45 -6.22 14.37
C SER A 41 17.22 -4.95 14.06
N SER A 42 17.43 -4.63 12.78
CA SER A 42 18.11 -3.38 12.39
C SER A 42 17.32 -2.13 12.81
N VAL A 43 16.00 -2.14 12.63
CA VAL A 43 15.16 -1.00 13.02
C VAL A 43 15.03 -0.89 14.54
N GLU A 44 14.85 -2.02 15.23
CA GLU A 44 14.74 -2.07 16.69
C GLU A 44 16.03 -1.59 17.36
N ASN A 45 17.20 -1.97 16.84
CA ASN A 45 18.49 -1.51 17.34
C ASN A 45 18.75 -0.02 17.12
N THR A 46 18.17 0.56 16.06
CA THR A 46 18.40 1.97 15.68
C THR A 46 17.39 2.92 16.31
N THR A 47 16.12 2.50 16.37
CA THR A 47 15.00 3.36 16.76
C THR A 47 14.42 3.02 18.14
N GLY A 48 14.79 1.87 18.72
CA GLY A 48 14.19 1.35 19.96
C GLY A 48 12.74 0.86 19.81
N HIS A 49 12.15 0.95 18.61
CA HIS A 49 10.76 0.56 18.36
C HIS A 49 10.66 -0.79 17.64
N SER A 50 9.80 -1.66 18.16
CA SER A 50 9.47 -2.93 17.51
C SER A 50 8.43 -2.71 16.40
N LEU A 51 8.74 -3.17 15.18
CA LEU A 51 7.85 -3.10 14.02
C LEU A 51 7.29 -4.48 13.62
N ARG A 52 7.46 -5.51 14.46
CA ARG A 52 7.11 -6.90 14.11
C ARG A 52 5.66 -7.05 13.66
N LEU A 53 4.72 -6.50 14.41
CA LEU A 53 3.30 -6.58 14.08
C LEU A 53 2.98 -5.85 12.77
N LYS A 54 3.52 -4.63 12.60
CA LYS A 54 3.34 -3.82 11.39
C LYS A 54 3.89 -4.54 10.15
N LYS A 55 5.09 -5.13 10.27
CA LYS A 55 5.71 -5.96 9.22
C LYS A 55 4.87 -7.18 8.88
N PHE A 56 4.37 -7.88 9.89
CA PHE A 56 3.52 -9.05 9.67
C PHE A 56 2.23 -8.70 8.92
N VAL A 57 1.58 -7.58 9.26
CA VAL A 57 0.37 -7.12 8.55
C VAL A 57 0.69 -6.74 7.11
N ILE A 58 1.80 -6.06 6.85
CA ILE A 58 2.21 -5.73 5.47
C ILE A 58 2.54 -7.00 4.69
N TRP A 59 3.27 -7.95 5.30
CA TRP A 59 3.67 -9.19 4.65
C TRP A 59 2.46 -10.06 4.28
N THR A 60 1.52 -10.24 5.20
CA THR A 60 0.26 -10.94 4.93
C THR A 60 -0.56 -10.20 3.87
N GLY A 61 -0.64 -8.87 3.94
CA GLY A 61 -1.31 -8.07 2.93
C GLY A 61 -0.67 -8.13 1.53
N VAL A 62 0.64 -8.38 1.41
CA VAL A 62 1.30 -8.61 0.11
C VAL A 62 1.06 -10.04 -0.39
N ALA A 63 1.01 -11.03 0.52
CA ALA A 63 0.83 -12.43 0.16
C ALA A 63 -0.62 -12.80 -0.20
N ILE A 64 -1.62 -12.18 0.43
CA ILE A 64 -3.04 -12.52 0.20
C ILE A 64 -3.52 -12.18 -1.23
N PRO A 65 -3.27 -10.99 -1.80
CA PRO A 65 -3.73 -10.65 -3.15
C PRO A 65 -3.37 -11.66 -4.25
N PRO A 66 -2.12 -12.15 -4.38
CA PRO A 66 -1.80 -13.18 -5.36
C PRO A 66 -2.47 -14.52 -5.05
N LEU A 67 -2.64 -14.89 -3.77
CA LEU A 67 -3.40 -16.09 -3.40
C LEU A 67 -4.88 -15.98 -3.81
N MET A 68 -5.48 -14.80 -3.66
CA MET A 68 -6.85 -14.55 -4.13
C MET A 68 -6.95 -14.61 -5.66
N PHE A 69 -5.92 -14.15 -6.38
CA PHE A 69 -5.86 -14.29 -7.83
C PHE A 69 -5.76 -15.77 -8.24
N ILE A 70 -4.96 -16.57 -7.54
CA ILE A 70 -4.88 -18.03 -7.76
C ILE A 70 -6.22 -18.70 -7.49
N ALA A 71 -6.90 -18.33 -6.40
CA ALA A 71 -8.25 -18.82 -6.09
C ALA A 71 -9.26 -18.45 -7.19
N CYS A 72 -9.16 -17.23 -7.74
CA CYS A 72 -9.97 -16.79 -8.87
C CYS A 72 -9.71 -17.65 -10.11
N ALA A 73 -8.44 -17.89 -10.45
CA ALA A 73 -8.07 -18.74 -11.57
C ALA A 73 -8.59 -20.18 -11.39
N ALA A 74 -8.46 -20.76 -10.19
CA ALA A 74 -9.00 -22.08 -9.88
C ALA A 74 -10.52 -22.15 -10.05
N HIS A 75 -11.24 -21.12 -9.60
CA HIS A 75 -12.69 -21.03 -9.79
C HIS A 75 -13.07 -20.95 -11.27
N VAL A 76 -12.34 -20.14 -12.06
CA VAL A 76 -12.55 -20.03 -13.51
C VAL A 76 -12.34 -21.38 -14.21
N ILE A 77 -11.30 -22.15 -13.84
CA ILE A 77 -11.05 -23.49 -14.42
C ILE A 77 -12.24 -24.42 -14.14
N ASN A 78 -12.77 -24.38 -12.92
CA ASN A 78 -13.87 -25.25 -12.50
C ASN A 78 -15.18 -24.95 -13.25
N GLU A 79 -15.51 -23.67 -13.43
CA GLU A 79 -16.80 -23.26 -14.02
C GLU A 79 -16.77 -23.21 -15.56
N PHE A 80 -15.62 -22.88 -16.16
CA PHE A 80 -15.55 -22.47 -17.57
C PHE A 80 -14.68 -23.40 -18.44
N ALA A 81 -14.06 -24.43 -17.85
CA ALA A 81 -13.30 -25.49 -18.51
C ALA A 81 -12.31 -24.94 -19.56
N TRP A 82 -12.50 -25.27 -20.84
CA TRP A 82 -11.58 -24.85 -21.92
C TRP A 82 -11.54 -23.34 -22.12
N THR A 83 -12.61 -22.59 -21.82
CA THR A 83 -12.58 -21.12 -21.96
C THR A 83 -11.71 -20.45 -20.89
N ALA A 84 -11.35 -21.16 -19.81
CA ALA A 84 -10.42 -20.69 -18.79
C ALA A 84 -9.01 -20.41 -19.33
N THR A 85 -8.56 -21.13 -20.37
CA THR A 85 -7.22 -20.94 -20.94
C THR A 85 -7.04 -19.56 -21.59
N LEU A 86 -8.12 -18.92 -22.04
CA LEU A 86 -8.12 -17.55 -22.57
C LEU A 86 -8.43 -16.53 -21.47
N LEU A 87 -9.35 -16.86 -20.56
CA LEU A 87 -9.81 -15.93 -19.54
C LEU A 87 -8.71 -15.63 -18.50
N ILE A 88 -7.95 -16.65 -18.06
CA ILE A 88 -6.93 -16.49 -17.01
C ILE A 88 -5.79 -15.55 -17.42
N PRO A 89 -5.17 -15.69 -18.61
CA PRO A 89 -4.15 -14.74 -19.07
C PRO A 89 -4.69 -13.31 -19.16
N LEU A 90 -5.91 -13.15 -19.65
CA LEU A 90 -6.54 -11.84 -19.79
C LEU A 90 -6.79 -11.18 -18.42
N LEU A 91 -7.27 -11.96 -17.45
CA LEU A 91 -7.40 -11.52 -16.06
C LEU A 91 -6.04 -11.18 -15.44
N GLY A 92 -4.99 -11.93 -15.76
CA GLY A 92 -3.63 -11.65 -15.28
C GLY A 92 -3.05 -10.35 -15.83
N ILE A 93 -3.20 -10.11 -17.14
CA ILE A 93 -2.79 -8.84 -17.77
C ILE A 93 -3.57 -7.68 -17.16
N PHE A 94 -4.89 -7.83 -17.01
CA PHE A 94 -5.72 -6.81 -16.38
C PHE A 94 -5.26 -6.52 -14.94
N TRP A 95 -5.05 -7.57 -14.14
CA TRP A 95 -4.62 -7.43 -12.75
C TRP A 95 -3.24 -6.74 -12.64
N THR A 96 -2.27 -7.13 -13.46
CA THR A 96 -0.92 -6.52 -13.46
C THR A 96 -0.92 -5.05 -13.86
N ILE A 97 -1.71 -4.67 -14.88
CA ILE A 97 -1.86 -3.27 -15.30
C ILE A 97 -2.52 -2.46 -14.18
N VAL A 98 -3.63 -2.95 -13.63
CA VAL A 98 -4.38 -2.20 -12.61
C VAL A 98 -3.58 -2.09 -11.30
N THR A 99 -2.91 -3.15 -10.85
CA THR A 99 -2.01 -3.07 -9.68
C THR A 99 -0.89 -2.07 -9.89
N GLY A 100 -0.24 -2.07 -11.06
CA GLY A 100 0.81 -1.11 -11.41
C GLY A 100 0.32 0.34 -11.39
N LEU A 101 -0.87 0.60 -11.96
CA LEU A 101 -1.45 1.95 -11.99
C LEU A 101 -1.95 2.43 -10.62
N THR A 102 -2.39 1.51 -9.76
CA THR A 102 -3.01 1.86 -8.48
C THR A 102 -2.04 1.95 -7.31
N GLY A 103 -0.83 1.38 -7.43
CA GLY A 103 0.19 1.38 -6.37
C GLY A 103 0.69 2.78 -5.98
N ASP A 104 1.23 3.55 -6.94
CA ASP A 104 1.93 4.81 -6.62
C ASP A 104 1.06 6.07 -6.67
N ARG A 105 0.04 6.14 -7.54
CA ARG A 105 -0.72 7.39 -7.78
C ARG A 105 -2.20 7.34 -7.38
N GLY A 106 -2.69 6.18 -6.96
CA GLY A 106 -4.12 6.01 -6.71
C GLY A 106 -4.61 6.74 -5.43
N ASN A 107 -5.80 7.34 -5.44
CA ASN A 107 -6.48 7.85 -4.23
C ASN A 107 -7.18 6.70 -3.46
N PHE A 108 -6.97 6.56 -2.14
CA PHE A 108 -7.61 5.52 -1.32
C PHE A 108 -9.13 5.45 -1.54
N LEU A 109 -9.78 6.62 -1.60
CA LEU A 109 -11.23 6.73 -1.74
C LEU A 109 -11.72 6.15 -3.06
N ALA A 110 -11.03 6.42 -4.16
CA ALA A 110 -11.37 5.86 -5.47
C ALA A 110 -11.28 4.32 -5.50
N GLY A 111 -10.30 3.74 -4.79
CA GLY A 111 -10.16 2.28 -4.67
C GLY A 111 -11.31 1.65 -3.89
N THR A 112 -11.70 2.26 -2.76
CA THR A 112 -12.81 1.78 -1.94
C THR A 112 -14.15 1.94 -2.66
N VAL A 113 -14.37 3.04 -3.37
CA VAL A 113 -15.57 3.23 -4.20
C VAL A 113 -15.65 2.17 -5.30
N ALA A 114 -14.55 1.89 -6.00
CA ALA A 114 -14.51 0.84 -7.02
C ALA A 114 -14.85 -0.55 -6.44
N MET A 115 -14.35 -0.86 -5.23
CA MET A 115 -14.70 -2.09 -4.54
C MET A 115 -16.19 -2.17 -4.18
N LEU A 116 -16.77 -1.08 -3.65
CA LEU A 116 -18.20 -1.04 -3.34
C LEU A 116 -19.08 -1.18 -4.58
N LEU A 117 -18.68 -0.55 -5.69
CA LEU A 117 -19.34 -0.72 -6.98
C LEU A 117 -19.24 -2.17 -7.46
N ALA A 118 -18.08 -2.81 -7.33
CA ALA A 118 -17.92 -4.22 -7.69
C ALA A 118 -18.83 -5.14 -6.87
N VAL A 119 -18.99 -4.88 -5.56
CA VAL A 119 -19.95 -5.60 -4.71
C VAL A 119 -21.40 -5.36 -5.17
N GLY A 120 -21.75 -4.13 -5.51
CA GLY A 120 -23.07 -3.78 -6.03
C GLY A 120 -23.38 -4.44 -7.38
N ILE A 121 -22.38 -4.56 -8.27
CA ILE A 121 -22.54 -5.25 -9.55
C ILE A 121 -22.60 -6.76 -9.35
N ALA A 122 -21.83 -7.31 -8.40
CA ALA A 122 -21.80 -8.74 -8.10
C ALA A 122 -23.17 -9.27 -7.64
N SER A 123 -24.00 -8.44 -6.99
CA SER A 123 -25.36 -8.85 -6.58
C SER A 123 -26.34 -9.00 -7.74
N LEU A 124 -26.01 -8.45 -8.92
CA LEU A 124 -26.83 -8.52 -10.14
C LEU A 124 -26.36 -9.63 -11.10
N LEU A 125 -25.19 -10.21 -10.85
CA LEU A 125 -24.58 -11.22 -11.71
C LEU A 125 -24.92 -12.64 -11.25
N PRO A 126 -24.94 -13.62 -12.18
CA PRO A 126 -24.95 -15.03 -11.80
C PRO A 126 -23.74 -15.37 -10.93
N GLN A 127 -23.92 -16.32 -10.01
CA GLN A 127 -22.94 -16.65 -8.96
C GLN A 127 -21.52 -16.90 -9.50
N ALA A 128 -21.39 -17.62 -10.62
CA ALA A 128 -20.10 -17.91 -11.25
C ALA A 128 -19.31 -16.63 -11.61
N TYR A 129 -19.97 -15.60 -12.14
CA TYR A 129 -19.33 -14.34 -12.50
C TYR A 129 -19.15 -13.42 -11.29
N ALA A 130 -20.08 -13.45 -10.34
CA ALA A 130 -20.02 -12.67 -9.11
C ALA A 130 -18.76 -13.01 -8.28
N VAL A 131 -18.45 -14.30 -8.13
CA VAL A 131 -17.27 -14.76 -7.38
C VAL A 131 -15.98 -14.28 -8.03
N ILE A 132 -15.87 -14.34 -9.37
CA ILE A 132 -14.71 -13.84 -10.12
C ILE A 132 -14.50 -12.35 -9.87
N LEU A 133 -15.57 -11.56 -10.06
CA LEU A 133 -15.52 -10.11 -9.88
C LEU A 133 -15.10 -9.73 -8.46
N LEU A 134 -15.66 -10.41 -7.45
CA LEU A 134 -15.34 -10.15 -6.04
C LEU A 134 -13.91 -10.52 -5.69
N LEU A 135 -13.41 -11.70 -6.11
CA LEU A 135 -12.04 -12.13 -5.81
C LEU A 135 -11.01 -11.19 -6.42
N ILE A 136 -11.22 -10.73 -7.66
CA ILE A 136 -10.32 -9.79 -8.33
C ILE A 136 -10.38 -8.42 -7.67
N SER A 137 -11.59 -7.90 -7.44
CA SER A 137 -11.76 -6.56 -6.87
C SER A 137 -11.20 -6.49 -5.45
N LEU A 138 -11.44 -7.53 -4.64
CA LEU A 138 -10.90 -7.63 -3.28
C LEU A 138 -9.37 -7.79 -3.30
N SER A 139 -8.82 -8.60 -4.21
CA SER A 139 -7.37 -8.74 -4.39
C SER A 139 -6.71 -7.38 -4.67
N LEU A 140 -7.25 -6.62 -5.63
CA LEU A 140 -6.75 -5.30 -5.98
C LEU A 140 -6.91 -4.29 -4.84
N TRP A 141 -8.04 -4.31 -4.14
CA TRP A 141 -8.29 -3.44 -3.01
C TRP A 141 -7.34 -3.72 -1.84
N LEU A 142 -7.16 -4.99 -1.47
CA LEU A 142 -6.21 -5.40 -0.43
C LEU A 142 -4.78 -5.00 -0.80
N HIS A 143 -4.35 -5.27 -2.04
CA HIS A 143 -3.03 -4.89 -2.53
C HIS A 143 -2.78 -3.39 -2.35
N ARG A 144 -3.78 -2.56 -2.69
CA ARG A 144 -3.73 -1.11 -2.53
C ARG A 144 -3.69 -0.69 -1.05
N CYS A 145 -4.52 -1.29 -0.20
CA CYS A 145 -4.55 -0.99 1.24
C CYS A 145 -3.17 -1.15 1.89
N VAL A 146 -2.38 -2.14 1.46
CA VAL A 146 -1.02 -2.36 1.98
C VAL A 146 -0.10 -1.19 1.69
N PHE A 147 -0.14 -0.62 0.49
CA PHE A 147 0.69 0.55 0.16
C PHE A 147 0.35 1.75 1.02
N PHE A 148 -0.95 2.01 1.26
CA PHE A 148 -1.40 3.09 2.13
C PHE A 148 -0.98 2.86 3.58
N LEU A 149 -1.16 1.64 4.08
CA LEU A 149 -0.84 1.28 5.46
C LEU A 149 0.68 1.36 5.71
N ALA A 150 1.48 0.88 4.76
CA ALA A 150 2.93 0.99 4.79
C ALA A 150 3.38 2.45 4.81
N GLN A 151 2.84 3.29 3.92
CA GLN A 151 3.16 4.72 3.91
C GLN A 151 2.78 5.40 5.22
N HIS A 152 1.58 5.15 5.72
CA HIS A 152 1.09 5.75 6.97
C HIS A 152 1.97 5.37 8.18
N TRP A 153 2.29 4.09 8.34
CA TRP A 153 3.12 3.64 9.45
C TRP A 153 4.57 4.06 9.34
N LEU A 154 5.11 4.17 8.12
CA LEU A 154 6.47 4.67 7.93
C LEU A 154 6.54 6.15 8.26
N VAL A 155 5.62 6.97 7.74
CA VAL A 155 5.55 8.41 8.06
C VAL A 155 5.43 8.65 9.56
N GLN A 156 4.62 7.85 10.27
CA GLN A 156 4.53 7.92 11.73
C GLN A 156 5.86 7.60 12.43
N LEU A 157 6.58 6.56 11.97
CA LEU A 157 7.88 6.21 12.53
C LEU A 157 8.88 7.34 12.33
N LEU A 158 8.89 7.94 11.13
CA LEU A 158 9.82 9.02 10.77
C LEU A 158 9.52 10.32 11.50
N ALA A 159 8.25 10.62 11.79
CA ALA A 159 7.89 11.79 12.59
C ALA A 159 8.27 11.63 14.08
N GLN A 160 8.44 10.39 14.55
CA GLN A 160 8.73 10.08 15.96
C GLN A 160 10.21 9.81 16.24
N SER A 161 11.00 9.45 15.22
CA SER A 161 12.38 9.00 15.38
C SER A 161 13.30 9.64 14.34
N TYR A 162 14.19 10.54 14.80
CA TYR A 162 15.22 11.13 13.95
C TYR A 162 16.14 10.09 13.29
N PRO A 163 16.61 9.04 13.99
CA PRO A 163 17.40 7.99 13.34
C PRO A 163 16.66 7.28 12.20
N ALA A 164 15.34 7.12 12.30
CA ALA A 164 14.55 6.58 11.20
C ALA A 164 14.46 7.58 10.03
N PHE A 165 14.28 8.87 10.34
CA PHE A 165 14.25 9.96 9.35
C PHE A 165 15.56 10.01 8.57
N ASP A 166 16.69 9.99 9.27
CA ASP A 166 18.04 10.03 8.69
C ASP A 166 18.29 8.83 7.76
N MET A 167 17.85 7.63 8.15
CA MET A 167 17.94 6.42 7.31
C MET A 167 17.22 6.52 5.96
N LEU A 168 16.22 7.39 5.83
CA LEU A 168 15.37 7.50 4.64
C LEU A 168 15.38 8.91 4.03
N VAL A 169 16.24 9.81 4.52
CA VAL A 169 16.23 11.25 4.17
C VAL A 169 16.30 11.50 2.66
N GLU A 170 17.01 10.67 1.91
CA GLU A 170 17.14 10.75 0.45
C GLU A 170 15.80 10.55 -0.28
N HIS A 171 14.82 9.93 0.38
CA HIS A 171 13.52 9.56 -0.19
C HIS A 171 12.35 10.34 0.43
N ILE A 172 12.65 11.29 1.33
CA ILE A 172 11.66 12.11 2.02
C ILE A 172 11.55 13.48 1.34
N GLU A 173 10.34 13.85 0.97
CA GLU A 173 9.99 15.21 0.58
C GLU A 173 9.21 15.88 1.73
N ILE A 174 9.63 17.07 2.16
CA ILE A 174 8.94 17.83 3.20
C ILE A 174 8.06 18.88 2.53
N GLN A 175 6.75 18.74 2.69
CA GLN A 175 5.80 19.76 2.24
C GLN A 175 5.37 20.59 3.46
N ARG A 176 5.90 21.80 3.58
CA ARG A 176 5.37 22.80 4.52
C ARG A 176 4.14 23.41 3.87
N GLY A 177 3.08 23.60 4.63
CA GLY A 177 1.87 24.25 4.15
C GLY A 177 2.21 25.67 3.70
N GLN A 178 2.40 25.88 2.40
CA GLN A 178 2.17 27.18 1.82
C GLN A 178 0.68 27.42 2.01
N THR A 179 0.36 28.37 2.87
CA THR A 179 -0.91 29.07 2.83
C THR A 179 -1.04 29.62 1.42
N ASP A 180 -1.78 28.92 0.56
CA ASP A 180 -2.27 29.48 -0.69
C ASP A 180 -3.00 30.77 -0.30
N SER A 181 -2.40 31.89 -0.70
CA SER A 181 -2.93 33.25 -0.54
C SER A 181 -3.86 33.55 -1.69
#